data_AF-A0AAN8JMN4-F1
#
_entry.id   AF-A0AAN8JMN4-F1
#
_cell.length_a   1.000
_cell.length_b   1.000
_cell.length_c   1.000
_cell.angle_alpha   90.00
_cell.angle_beta   90.00
_cell.angle_gamma   90.00
#
_symmetry.space_group_name_H-M   'P 1'
#
loop_
_entity.id
_entity.type
_entity.pdbx_description
1 polymer ?
#
loop_
_entity_poly.entity_id
_entity_poly.type
_entity_poly.pdbx_seq_one_letter_code
_entity_poly.pdbx_strand_id
1 'polypeptide(L)'
;MDYSHVFKKIRNNISKSGDDTFCKRHLKCGKNFIEWSHFRKAYLWDMSCNPFPIHHRLTQEHLSLTSEGKMRNHLAEDVLNSDMLHPMEQYKASLGSAGSKLDATIDLKAHN
;
A
#
# COMPACT_ATOMS: atom_id res chain seq x y z
N MET A 1 -7.43 -22.27 6.40
CA MET A 1 -7.58 -21.05 5.57
C MET A 1 -6.17 -20.66 5.14
N ASP A 2 -5.90 -20.56 3.85
CA ASP A 2 -4.56 -20.24 3.35
C ASP A 2 -4.27 -18.73 3.57
N TYR A 3 -3.23 -18.43 4.35
CA TYR A 3 -2.86 -17.08 4.78
C TYR A 3 -2.58 -16.17 3.58
N SER A 4 -1.89 -16.69 2.57
CA SER A 4 -1.62 -16.02 1.30
C SER A 4 -2.88 -15.59 0.57
N HIS A 5 -3.96 -16.38 0.68
CA HIS A 5 -5.25 -16.05 0.09
C HIS A 5 -5.95 -14.88 0.81
N VAL A 6 -5.72 -14.72 2.11
CA VAL A 6 -6.23 -13.58 2.89
C VAL A 6 -5.53 -12.29 2.45
N PHE A 7 -4.20 -12.31 2.33
CA PHE A 7 -3.39 -11.17 1.85
C PHE A 7 -3.84 -10.69 0.47
N LYS A 8 -4.00 -11.64 -0.47
CA LYS A 8 -4.55 -11.34 -1.79
C LYS A 8 -5.93 -10.69 -1.71
N LYS A 9 -6.83 -11.20 -0.86
CA LYS A 9 -8.16 -10.59 -0.68
C LYS A 9 -8.07 -9.18 -0.12
N ILE A 10 -7.22 -8.93 0.87
CA ILE A 10 -7.03 -7.59 1.46
C ILE A 10 -6.51 -6.63 0.40
N ARG A 11 -5.40 -6.96 -0.29
CA ARG A 11 -4.83 -6.13 -1.38
C ARG A 11 -5.88 -5.83 -2.45
N ASN A 12 -6.61 -6.84 -2.92
CA ASN A 12 -7.59 -6.67 -3.99
C ASN A 12 -8.79 -5.82 -3.54
N ASN A 13 -9.14 -5.80 -2.25
CA ASN A 13 -10.14 -4.88 -1.72
C ASN A 13 -9.60 -3.45 -1.64
N ILE A 14 -8.36 -3.24 -1.16
CA ILE A 14 -7.72 -1.92 -1.11
C ILE A 14 -7.54 -1.35 -2.53
N SER A 15 -7.17 -2.18 -3.50
CA SER A 15 -7.08 -1.77 -4.91
C SER A 15 -8.42 -1.33 -5.52
N LYS A 16 -9.54 -1.82 -4.99
CA LYS A 16 -10.89 -1.44 -5.42
C LYS A 16 -11.45 -0.25 -4.64
N SER A 17 -10.87 0.10 -3.49
CA SER A 17 -11.14 1.35 -2.78
C SER A 17 -10.29 2.45 -3.39
N GLY A 18 -10.82 3.09 -4.44
CA GLY A 18 -10.20 4.23 -5.13
C GLY A 18 -10.60 5.59 -4.56
N ASP A 19 -10.10 6.65 -5.22
CA ASP A 19 -10.30 8.06 -4.85
C ASP A 19 -11.76 8.53 -5.05
N ASP A 20 -12.34 8.95 -3.93
CA ASP A 20 -13.40 9.93 -3.62
C ASP A 20 -14.61 10.23 -4.53
N THR A 21 -14.91 9.50 -5.61
CA THR A 21 -16.11 9.84 -6.42
C THR A 21 -17.03 8.66 -6.80
N PHE A 22 -16.52 7.43 -6.87
CA PHE A 22 -17.33 6.27 -7.29
C PHE A 22 -17.08 4.97 -6.51
N CYS A 23 -16.28 5.01 -5.44
CA CYS A 23 -15.92 3.81 -4.69
C CYS A 23 -16.87 3.54 -3.52
N LYS A 24 -17.53 2.37 -3.52
CA LYS A 24 -18.56 1.99 -2.54
C LYS A 24 -18.01 1.31 -1.28
N ARG A 25 -16.71 0.96 -1.25
CA ARG A 25 -16.09 0.23 -0.14
C ARG A 25 -14.70 0.82 0.11
N HIS A 26 -14.50 1.44 1.26
CA HIS A 26 -13.19 1.93 1.68
C HIS A 26 -12.79 1.15 2.93
N LEU A 27 -11.54 0.68 2.99
CA LEU A 27 -10.99 0.20 4.25
C LEU A 27 -10.69 1.44 5.12
N LYS A 28 -11.19 1.42 6.36
CA LYS A 28 -10.89 2.46 7.35
C LYS A 28 -10.14 1.83 8.51
N CYS A 29 -9.13 2.53 9.00
CA CYS A 29 -8.57 2.29 10.32
C CYS A 29 -8.77 3.56 11.14
N GLY A 30 -9.56 3.47 12.21
CA GLY A 30 -9.97 4.65 12.98
C GLY A 30 -10.72 5.69 12.13
N LYS A 31 -10.18 6.91 12.04
CA LYS A 31 -10.77 8.04 11.30
C LYS A 31 -10.25 8.17 9.86
N ASN A 32 -9.19 7.45 9.50
CA ASN A 32 -8.50 7.61 8.22
C ASN A 32 -8.78 6.43 7.28
N PHE A 33 -8.67 6.70 5.99
CA PHE A 33 -8.87 5.71 4.92
C PHE A 33 -7.56 5.06 4.52
N ILE A 34 -7.62 3.80 4.11
CA ILE A 34 -6.50 3.06 3.52
C ILE A 34 -6.79 2.93 2.04
N GLU A 35 -6.00 3.64 1.24
CA GLU A 35 -6.18 3.72 -0.20
C GLU A 35 -5.01 3.08 -0.94
N TRP A 36 -5.27 2.51 -2.11
CA TRP A 36 -4.20 2.02 -2.98
C TRP A 36 -3.27 3.14 -3.45
N SER A 37 -3.80 4.37 -3.53
CA SER A 37 -3.07 5.58 -3.88
C SER A 37 -1.87 5.80 -2.95
N HIS A 38 -1.99 5.46 -1.66
CA HIS A 38 -0.94 5.59 -0.65
C HIS A 38 0.28 4.72 -0.98
N PHE A 39 0.06 3.44 -1.29
CA PHE A 39 1.13 2.50 -1.68
C PHE A 39 1.81 2.92 -2.97
N ARG A 40 1.00 3.33 -3.97
CA ARG A 40 1.53 3.76 -5.27
C ARG A 40 2.38 5.03 -5.15
N LYS A 41 1.91 6.01 -4.39
CA LYS A 41 2.63 7.28 -4.20
C LYS A 41 3.90 7.08 -3.38
N ALA A 42 3.88 6.25 -2.33
CA ALA A 42 5.06 5.93 -1.55
C ALA A 42 6.16 5.29 -2.40
N TYR A 43 5.83 4.32 -3.27
CA TYR A 43 6.79 3.73 -4.20
C TYR A 43 7.31 4.72 -5.24
N LEU A 44 6.43 5.52 -5.84
CA LEU A 44 6.86 6.52 -6.83
C LEU A 44 7.80 7.54 -6.19
N TRP A 45 7.51 7.96 -4.96
CA TRP A 45 8.39 8.80 -4.17
C TRP A 45 9.74 8.12 -3.93
N ASP A 46 9.76 6.88 -3.44
CA ASP A 46 10.99 6.11 -3.17
C ASP A 46 11.86 5.99 -4.43
N MET A 47 11.27 5.60 -5.57
CA MET A 47 11.97 5.51 -6.85
C MET A 47 12.52 6.86 -7.36
N SER A 48 11.85 7.96 -7.05
CA SER A 48 12.20 9.29 -7.57
C SER A 48 13.19 10.05 -6.69
N CYS A 49 13.13 9.84 -5.37
CA CYS A 49 13.89 10.61 -4.39
C CYS A 49 15.12 9.87 -3.88
N ASN A 50 15.11 8.52 -3.90
CA ASN A 50 16.21 7.73 -3.36
C ASN A 50 17.03 7.10 -4.51
N PRO A 51 18.35 7.35 -4.58
CA PRO A 51 19.23 6.68 -5.54
C PRO A 51 19.33 5.16 -5.27
N PHE A 52 19.06 4.75 -4.03
CA PHE A 52 18.92 3.36 -3.61
C PHE A 52 17.53 3.16 -2.99
N PRO A 53 16.61 2.49 -3.70
CA PRO A 53 15.27 2.22 -3.20
C PRO A 53 15.26 1.56 -1.83
N ILE A 54 14.43 2.08 -0.94
CA ILE A 54 14.26 1.54 0.40
C ILE A 54 13.64 0.13 0.32
N HIS A 55 12.69 -0.07 -0.60
CA HIS A 55 12.02 -1.37 -0.78
C HIS A 55 12.48 -2.10 -2.04
N HIS A 56 13.66 -2.73 -1.98
CA HIS A 56 14.30 -3.43 -3.09
C HIS A 56 13.45 -4.54 -3.77
N ARG A 57 12.49 -5.14 -3.06
CA ARG A 57 11.62 -6.21 -3.61
C ARG A 57 10.38 -5.65 -4.33
N LEU A 58 10.04 -4.38 -4.12
CA LEU A 58 8.84 -3.79 -4.70
C LEU A 58 9.17 -3.34 -6.12
N THR A 59 8.36 -3.79 -7.06
CA THR A 59 8.48 -3.45 -8.48
C THR A 59 7.19 -2.82 -8.96
N GLN A 60 7.23 -2.22 -10.15
CA GLN A 60 6.04 -1.66 -10.77
C GLN A 60 4.90 -2.68 -10.92
N GLU A 61 5.21 -3.97 -11.08
CA GLU A 61 4.21 -5.05 -11.18
C GLU A 61 3.36 -5.21 -9.90
N HIS A 62 3.93 -4.89 -8.74
CA HIS A 62 3.22 -4.94 -7.46
C HIS A 62 2.11 -3.89 -7.38
N LEU A 63 2.27 -2.76 -8.09
CA LEU A 63 1.39 -1.59 -8.03
C LEU A 63 0.46 -1.48 -9.24
N SER A 64 0.94 -1.93 -10.40
CA SER A 64 0.17 -2.05 -11.64
C SER A 64 -0.56 -3.39 -11.68
N LEU A 65 -1.62 -3.50 -10.88
CA LEU A 65 -2.41 -4.73 -10.73
C LEU A 65 -3.23 -5.07 -11.99
N THR A 66 -2.56 -5.71 -12.96
CA THR A 66 -3.20 -6.39 -14.10
C THR A 66 -4.09 -7.54 -13.61
N SER A 67 -4.98 -8.05 -14.48
CA SER A 67 -5.85 -9.19 -14.14
C SER A 67 -5.05 -10.41 -13.67
N GLU A 68 -3.86 -10.64 -14.25
CA GLU A 68 -2.94 -11.72 -13.85
C GLU A 68 -2.22 -11.40 -12.52
N GLY A 69 -1.74 -10.16 -12.35
CA GLY A 69 -1.07 -9.73 -11.12
C GLY A 69 -1.97 -9.83 -9.88
N LYS A 70 -3.28 -9.62 -10.05
CA LYS A 70 -4.29 -9.80 -8.97
C LYS A 70 -4.40 -11.23 -8.46
N MET A 71 -3.92 -12.21 -9.20
CA MET A 71 -3.96 -13.62 -8.81
C MET A 71 -2.68 -14.08 -8.08
N ARG A 72 -1.57 -13.37 -8.29
CA ARG A 72 -0.28 -13.69 -7.67
C ARG A 72 -0.28 -13.30 -6.19
N ASN A 73 -0.08 -14.31 -5.34
CA ASN A 73 -0.07 -14.17 -3.89
C ASN A 73 1.20 -13.45 -3.38
N HIS A 74 2.38 -13.82 -3.91
CA HIS A 74 3.65 -13.19 -3.51
C HIS A 74 3.63 -11.67 -3.70
N LEU A 75 3.07 -11.17 -4.82
CA LEU A 75 2.90 -9.73 -5.05
C LEU A 75 1.98 -9.06 -4.01
N ALA A 76 1.06 -9.81 -3.38
CA ALA A 76 0.23 -9.28 -2.29
C ALA A 76 0.96 -9.26 -0.96
N GLU A 77 1.75 -10.30 -0.70
CA GLU A 77 2.58 -10.41 0.50
C GLU A 77 3.64 -9.32 0.52
N ASP A 78 4.38 -9.14 -0.58
CA ASP A 78 5.44 -8.12 -0.68
C ASP A 78 4.90 -6.67 -0.57
N VAL A 79 3.66 -6.40 -0.97
CA VAL A 79 3.03 -5.08 -0.78
C VAL A 79 2.52 -4.88 0.66
N LEU A 80 2.15 -5.97 1.32
CA LEU A 80 1.52 -5.92 2.64
C LEU A 80 2.45 -6.30 3.79
N ASN A 81 3.70 -6.64 3.50
CA ASN A 81 4.71 -6.99 4.50
C ASN A 81 5.14 -5.78 5.35
N SER A 82 5.99 -6.07 6.34
CA SER A 82 6.64 -5.08 7.20
C SER A 82 7.63 -4.20 6.45
N ASP A 83 8.24 -4.69 5.37
CA ASP A 83 9.24 -3.93 4.60
C ASP A 83 8.62 -2.66 3.96
N MET A 84 7.30 -2.66 3.71
CA MET A 84 6.55 -1.49 3.26
C MET A 84 6.30 -0.43 4.33
N LEU A 85 6.53 -0.72 5.62
CA LEU A 85 6.35 0.26 6.70
C LEU A 85 7.35 1.42 6.57
N HIS A 86 8.64 1.09 6.37
CA HIS A 86 9.70 2.08 6.36
C HIS A 86 9.60 3.09 5.20
N PRO A 87 9.35 2.68 3.94
CA PRO A 87 9.07 3.62 2.85
C PRO A 87 7.83 4.50 3.11
N MET A 88 6.79 3.96 3.76
CA MET A 88 5.58 4.71 4.06
C MET A 88 5.79 5.77 5.14
N GLU A 89 6.57 5.48 6.17
CA GLU A 89 6.95 6.45 7.20
C GLU A 89 7.81 7.58 6.63
N GLN A 90 8.79 7.23 5.79
CA GLN A 90 9.63 8.22 5.11
C GLN A 90 8.83 9.07 4.13
N TYR A 91 7.90 8.46 3.38
CA TYR A 91 6.99 9.19 2.51
C TYR A 91 6.08 10.13 3.32
N LYS A 92 5.53 9.68 4.45
CA LYS A 92 4.75 10.53 5.36
C LYS A 92 5.58 11.73 5.86
N ALA A 93 6.83 11.50 6.26
CA ALA A 93 7.73 12.58 6.68
C ALA A 93 7.96 13.60 5.56
N SER A 94 8.10 13.15 4.30
CA SER A 94 8.25 14.01 3.13
C SER A 94 7.02 14.89 2.84
N LEU A 95 5.82 14.47 3.27
CA LEU A 95 4.56 15.18 3.03
C LEU A 95 4.19 16.18 4.13
N GLY A 96 4.89 16.20 5.26
CA GLY A 96 4.58 17.08 6.38
C GLY A 96 3.16 16.89 6.92
N SER A 97 2.40 17.99 7.07
CA SER A 97 1.03 17.97 7.64
C SER A 97 0.02 17.18 6.78
N ALA A 98 0.24 17.07 5.48
CA ALA A 98 -0.59 16.29 4.56
C ALA A 98 -0.39 14.76 4.72
N GLY A 99 0.69 14.34 5.38
CA GLY A 99 1.02 12.94 5.64
C GLY A 99 0.10 12.24 6.65
N SER A 100 -0.70 12.99 7.41
CA SER A 100 -1.67 12.46 8.38
C SER A 100 -2.70 11.48 7.76
N LYS A 101 -2.94 11.57 6.45
CA LYS A 101 -3.80 10.62 5.71
C LYS A 101 -3.21 9.21 5.64
N LEU A 102 -1.88 9.07 5.76
CA LEU A 102 -1.18 7.80 5.71
C LEU A 102 -1.20 7.05 7.05
N ASP A 103 -1.63 7.71 8.14
CA ASP A 103 -1.59 7.14 9.50
C ASP A 103 -2.34 5.82 9.58
N ALA A 104 -3.56 5.73 9.01
CA ALA A 104 -4.31 4.48 8.98
C ALA A 104 -3.58 3.35 8.23
N THR A 105 -2.78 3.71 7.22
CA THR A 105 -2.07 2.73 6.38
C THR A 105 -0.80 2.23 7.10
N ILE A 106 -0.13 3.12 7.82
CA ILE A 106 1.02 2.81 8.69
C ILE A 106 0.56 1.97 9.90
N ASP A 107 -0.55 2.34 10.55
CA ASP A 107 -1.12 1.59 11.67
C ASP A 107 -1.52 0.16 11.27
N LEU A 108 -2.10 -0.03 10.08
CA LEU A 108 -2.39 -1.37 9.55
C LEU A 108 -1.12 -2.23 9.44
N LYS A 109 0.03 -1.61 9.17
CA LYS A 109 1.32 -2.27 8.98
C LYS A 109 2.04 -2.54 10.30
N ALA A 110 1.89 -1.67 11.30
CA ALA A 110 2.50 -1.85 12.61
C ALA A 110 1.93 -3.06 13.41
N HIS A 111 0.77 -3.58 13.02
CA HIS A 111 0.06 -4.65 13.72
C HIS A 111 -0.01 -6.01 12.97
N ASN A 112 0.68 -6.14 11.82
CA ASN A 112 0.78 -7.40 11.04
C ASN A 112 2.23 -7.81 10.85
#